data_AF-W1YGE5-F1
#
_entry.id   AF-W1YGE5-F1
#
_cell.length_a   1.000
_cell.length_b   1.000
_cell.length_c   1.000
_cell.angle_alpha   90.00
_cell.angle_beta   90.00
_cell.angle_gamma   90.00
#
_symmetry.space_group_name_H-M   'P 1'
#
loop_
_entity.id
_entity.type
_entity.pdbx_description
1 polymer ?
#
loop_
_entity_poly.entity_id
_entity_poly.type
_entity_poly.pdbx_seq_one_letter_code
_entity_poly.pdbx_strand_id
1 'polypeptide(L)'
;IMCMLLVSVLYMAILAVSIGVLGSDLANTKAPVQDAFNVIVGPIGMYVVLVGTLISMGGINFAEAYYAPRVATSMAEDGMLPSALAKRNRYNAPY
;
A
#
# COMPACT_ATOMS: atom_id res chain seq x y z
N ILE A 1 0.26 -0.11 18.79
CA ILE A 1 0.99 -1.37 19.09
C ILE A 1 0.21 -2.60 18.63
N MET A 2 -1.04 -2.80 19.06
CA MET A 2 -1.87 -3.95 18.63
C MET A 2 -1.97 -4.13 17.10
N CYS A 3 -2.26 -3.07 16.35
CA CYS A 3 -2.29 -3.14 14.88
C CYS A 3 -0.95 -3.56 14.28
N MET A 4 0.16 -3.02 14.80
CA MET A 4 1.50 -3.36 14.30
C MET A 4 1.80 -4.84 14.51
N LEU A 5 1.51 -5.38 15.70
CA LEU A 5 1.71 -6.81 15.98
C LEU A 5 0.89 -7.71 15.05
N LEU A 6 -0.38 -7.37 14.85
CA LEU A 6 -1.26 -8.14 13.98
C LEU A 6 -0.76 -8.13 12.53
N VAL A 7 -0.40 -6.96 12.00
CA VAL A 7 0.12 -6.82 10.63
C VAL A 7 1.44 -7.57 10.47
N SER A 8 2.35 -7.48 11.45
CA SER A 8 3.60 -8.23 11.43
C SER A 8 3.38 -9.74 11.37
N VAL A 9 2.44 -10.29 12.16
CA VAL A 9 2.11 -11.72 12.11
C VAL A 9 1.55 -12.11 10.74
N LEU A 10 0.65 -11.30 10.18
CA LEU A 10 0.11 -11.53 8.84
C LEU A 10 1.21 -11.53 7.77
N TYR A 11 2.14 -10.57 7.81
CA TYR A 11 3.26 -10.54 6.87
C TYR A 11 4.17 -11.75 6.98
N MET A 12 4.48 -12.20 8.20
CA MET A 12 5.27 -13.42 8.40
C MET A 12 4.55 -14.65 7.82
N ALA A 13 3.23 -14.76 8.01
CA ALA A 13 2.44 -15.85 7.45
C ALA A 13 2.42 -15.82 5.91
N ILE A 14 2.21 -14.65 5.30
CA ILE A 14 2.20 -14.49 3.84
C ILE A 14 3.57 -14.84 3.24
N LEU A 15 4.66 -14.39 3.88
CA LEU A 15 6.03 -14.71 3.46
C LEU A 15 6.31 -16.21 3.59
N ALA A 16 5.94 -16.84 4.71
CA ALA A 16 6.14 -18.27 4.91
C ALA A 16 5.41 -19.10 3.84
N VAL A 17 4.17 -18.74 3.50
CA VAL A 17 3.42 -19.41 2.43
C VAL A 17 4.08 -19.18 1.07
N SER A 18 4.46 -17.93 0.75
CA SER A 18 5.10 -17.61 -0.53
C SER A 18 6.43 -18.36 -0.71
N ILE A 19 7.28 -18.42 0.33
CA ILE A 19 8.53 -19.20 0.34
C ILE A 19 8.23 -20.69 0.20
N GLY A 20 7.23 -21.20 0.93
CA GLY A 20 6.87 -22.62 0.88
C GLY A 20 6.35 -23.09 -0.48
N VAL A 21 5.68 -22.21 -1.22
CA VAL A 21 5.09 -22.53 -2.54
C VAL A 21 6.07 -22.30 -3.69
N LEU A 22 6.79 -21.17 -3.70
CA LEU A 22 7.69 -20.81 -4.81
C LEU A 22 9.14 -21.27 -4.60
N GLY A 23 9.57 -21.54 -3.36
CA GLY A 23 10.95 -21.89 -3.07
C GLY A 23 11.95 -20.84 -3.57
N SER A 24 12.94 -21.27 -4.36
CA SER A 24 13.97 -20.40 -4.93
C SER A 24 13.45 -19.40 -5.96
N ASP A 25 12.33 -19.72 -6.62
CA ASP A 25 11.77 -18.86 -7.67
C ASP A 25 11.13 -17.58 -7.10
N LEU A 26 10.90 -17.55 -5.79
CA LEU A 26 10.43 -16.37 -5.07
C LEU A 26 11.34 -15.14 -5.31
N ALA A 27 12.65 -15.35 -5.48
CA ALA A 27 13.59 -14.26 -5.72
C ALA A 27 13.43 -13.59 -7.10
N ASN A 28 12.80 -14.29 -8.05
CA ASN A 28 12.65 -13.83 -9.44
C ASN A 28 11.26 -13.27 -9.73
N THR A 29 10.28 -13.46 -8.84
CA THR A 29 8.92 -12.94 -9.01
C THR A 29 8.79 -11.49 -8.54
N LYS A 30 8.01 -10.71 -9.30
CA LYS A 30 7.58 -9.36 -8.91
C LYS A 30 6.22 -9.37 -8.17
N ALA A 31 5.54 -10.51 -8.13
CA ALA A 31 4.19 -10.67 -7.63
C ALA A 31 4.03 -12.01 -6.89
N PRO A 32 4.75 -12.21 -5.77
CA PRO A 32 4.88 -13.51 -5.12
C PRO A 32 3.57 -14.10 -4.64
N VAL A 33 2.63 -13.27 -4.18
CA VAL A 33 1.32 -13.75 -3.72
C VAL A 33 0.46 -14.20 -4.90
N GLN A 34 0.42 -13.43 -5.99
CA GLN A 34 -0.30 -13.81 -7.21
C GLN A 34 0.26 -15.10 -7.81
N ASP A 35 1.58 -15.21 -7.91
CA ASP A 35 2.25 -16.40 -8.45
C ASP A 35 2.05 -17.62 -7.54
N ALA A 36 2.10 -17.44 -6.21
CA ALA A 36 1.81 -18.52 -5.27
C ALA A 36 0.37 -19.05 -5.45
N PHE A 37 -0.59 -18.15 -5.59
CA PHE A 37 -1.98 -18.53 -5.84
C PHE A 37 -2.20 -19.13 -7.23
N ASN A 38 -1.41 -18.74 -8.23
CA ASN A 38 -1.42 -19.40 -9.54
C ASN A 38 -0.96 -20.86 -9.42
N VAL A 39 0.06 -21.15 -8.59
CA VAL A 39 0.54 -22.51 -8.35
C VAL A 39 -0.48 -23.32 -7.53
N ILE A 40 -1.10 -22.73 -6.50
CA ILE A 40 -2.03 -23.45 -5.60
C ILE A 40 -3.40 -23.70 -6.25
N VAL A 41 -3.98 -22.68 -6.89
CA VAL A 41 -5.38 -22.67 -7.35
C VAL A 41 -5.48 -22.60 -8.88
N GLY A 42 -4.41 -22.23 -9.57
CA GLY A 42 -4.42 -21.97 -11.00
C GLY A 42 -4.74 -20.50 -11.34
N PRO A 43 -4.97 -20.19 -12.63
CA PRO A 43 -5.08 -18.82 -13.12
C PRO A 43 -6.19 -18.00 -12.45
N ILE A 44 -7.28 -18.65 -12.05
CA ILE A 44 -8.40 -17.99 -11.36
C ILE A 44 -7.94 -17.41 -10.01
N GLY A 45 -7.15 -18.16 -9.25
CA GLY A 45 -6.62 -17.69 -7.97
C GLY A 45 -5.72 -16.47 -8.13
N MET A 46 -4.86 -16.48 -9.15
CA MET A 46 -4.00 -15.35 -9.52
C MET A 46 -4.82 -14.08 -9.78
N TYR A 47 -5.87 -14.17 -10.60
CA TYR A 47 -6.69 -13.00 -10.96
C TYR A 47 -7.47 -12.45 -9.77
N VAL A 48 -7.98 -13.31 -8.88
CA VAL A 48 -8.67 -12.86 -7.65
C VAL A 48 -7.74 -12.03 -6.78
N VAL A 49 -6.52 -12.52 -6.54
CA VAL A 49 -5.50 -11.79 -5.75
C VAL A 49 -5.08 -10.49 -6.46
N LEU A 50 -4.91 -10.52 -7.78
CA LEU A 50 -4.56 -9.35 -8.57
C LEU A 50 -5.60 -8.23 -8.43
N VAL A 51 -6.89 -8.56 -8.57
CA VAL A 51 -7.98 -7.58 -8.43
C VAL A 51 -7.98 -6.97 -7.04
N GLY A 52 -7.89 -7.81 -5.98
CA GLY A 52 -7.82 -7.32 -4.61
C GLY A 52 -6.61 -6.40 -4.36
N THR A 53 -5.45 -6.75 -4.93
CA THR A 53 -4.21 -5.96 -4.83
C THR A 53 -4.37 -4.59 -5.50
N LEU A 54 -4.95 -4.54 -6.70
CA LEU A 54 -5.19 -3.29 -7.42
C LEU A 54 -6.16 -2.37 -6.66
N ILE A 55 -7.24 -2.93 -6.09
CA ILE A 55 -8.18 -2.17 -5.27
C ILE A 55 -7.46 -1.60 -4.03
N SER A 56 -6.65 -2.42 -3.35
CA SER A 56 -5.89 -2.00 -2.17
C SER A 56 -4.87 -0.90 -2.50
N MET A 57 -4.07 -1.07 -3.55
CA MET A 57 -3.07 -0.09 -3.99
C MET A 57 -3.73 1.20 -4.45
N GLY A 58 -4.86 1.11 -5.15
CA GLY A 58 -5.65 2.28 -5.50
C GLY A 58 -6.06 3.06 -4.26
N GLY A 59 -6.64 2.38 -3.27
CA GLY A 59 -7.10 3.00 -2.02
C GLY A 59 -5.98 3.74 -1.26
N ILE A 60 -4.82 3.10 -1.05
CA ILE A 60 -3.71 3.74 -0.34
C ILE A 60 -3.12 4.92 -1.12
N ASN A 61 -2.98 4.80 -2.45
CA ASN A 61 -2.47 5.90 -3.26
C ASN A 61 -3.43 7.11 -3.24
N PHE A 62 -4.74 6.87 -3.26
CA PHE A 62 -5.72 7.95 -3.08
C PHE A 62 -5.62 8.59 -1.70
N ALA A 63 -5.48 7.80 -0.63
CA ALA A 63 -5.33 8.34 0.72
C ALA A 63 -4.05 9.18 0.88
N GLU A 64 -2.92 8.68 0.39
CA GLU A 64 -1.62 9.36 0.42
C GLU A 64 -1.62 10.66 -0.40
N ALA A 65 -2.33 10.68 -1.53
CA ALA A 65 -2.49 11.89 -2.33
C ALA A 65 -3.16 13.05 -1.57
N TYR A 66 -3.99 12.76 -0.56
CA TYR A 66 -4.55 13.77 0.34
C TYR A 66 -3.66 14.03 1.57
N TYR A 67 -2.95 13.02 2.04
CA TYR A 67 -2.09 13.13 3.22
C TYR A 67 -0.92 14.07 2.97
N ALA A 68 -0.21 13.90 1.85
CA ALA A 68 0.96 14.70 1.49
C ALA A 68 0.70 16.23 1.47
N PRO A 69 -0.30 16.76 0.74
CA PRO A 69 -0.55 18.20 0.71
C PRO A 69 -1.06 18.72 2.06
N ARG A 70 -1.75 17.89 2.85
CA ARG A 70 -2.18 18.28 4.20
C ARG A 70 -0.98 18.50 5.12
N VAL A 71 -0.01 17.58 5.12
CA VAL A 71 1.25 17.74 5.87
C VAL A 71 2.00 18.99 5.41
N ALA A 72 2.11 19.21 4.10
CA ALA A 72 2.75 20.38 3.54
C ALA A 72 2.05 21.70 3.95
N THR A 73 0.72 21.77 3.90
CA THR A 73 -0.04 22.94 4.36
C THR A 73 0.19 23.23 5.84
N SER A 74 0.16 22.21 6.72
CA SER A 74 0.40 22.42 8.15
C SER A 74 1.82 22.94 8.42
N MET A 75 2.82 22.41 7.73
CA MET A 75 4.20 22.89 7.87
C MET A 75 4.37 24.33 7.34
N ALA A 76 3.63 24.70 6.29
CA ALA A 76 3.64 26.06 5.76
C ALA A 76 2.91 27.05 6.67
N GLU A 77 1.83 26.61 7.34
CA GLU A 77 1.13 27.38 8.39
C GLU A 77 2.05 27.66 9.59
N ASP A 78 2.89 26.70 9.97
CA ASP A 78 3.90 26.85 11.02
C ASP A 78 5.17 27.61 10.56
N GLY A 79 5.19 28.11 9.32
CA GLY A 79 6.31 28.89 8.76
C GLY A 79 7.55 28.07 8.39
N MET A 80 7.47 26.74 8.44
CA MET A 80 8.57 25.82 8.08
C MET A 80 8.72 25.62 6.57
N LEU A 81 7.69 25.99 5.79
CA LEU A 81 7.65 25.91 4.32
C LEU A 81 7.13 27.21 3.71
N PRO A 82 7.33 27.46 2.39
CA PRO A 82 6.83 28.65 1.73
C PRO A 82 5.32 28.83 1.92
N SER A 83 4.89 30.05 2.26
CA SER A 83 3.48 30.39 2.54
C SER A 83 2.52 30.13 1.38
N ALA A 84 3.04 30.00 0.15
CA ALA A 84 2.26 29.56 -1.01
C ALA A 84 1.62 28.18 -0.81
N LEU A 85 2.27 27.28 -0.06
CA LEU A 85 1.79 25.94 0.25
C LEU A 85 0.74 25.92 1.37
N ALA A 86 0.54 27.02 2.10
CA ALA A 86 -0.53 27.14 3.11
C ALA A 86 -1.89 27.53 2.49
N LYS A 87 -1.95 27.76 1.16
CA LYS A 87 -3.20 28.15 0.50
C LYS A 87 -4.22 27.01 0.56
N ARG A 88 -5.47 27.36 0.84
CA ARG A 88 -6.61 26.45 0.88
C ARG A 88 -7.73 26.92 -0.02
N ASN A 89 -8.48 25.99 -0.59
CA ASN A 89 -9.65 26.30 -1.40
C ASN A 89 -10.88 26.65 -0.54
N ARG A 90 -12.02 26.94 -1.18
CA ARG A 90 -13.30 27.28 -0.50
C ARG A 90 -13.85 26.22 0.45
N TYR A 91 -13.36 24.98 0.34
CA TYR A 91 -13.73 23.84 1.19
C TYR A 91 -12.67 23.53 2.25
N ASN A 92 -11.72 24.45 2.47
CA ASN A 92 -10.62 24.31 3.41
C ASN A 92 -9.63 23.17 3.09
N ALA A 93 -9.67 22.64 1.86
CA ALA A 93 -8.73 21.64 1.40
C ALA A 93 -7.46 22.31 0.84
N PRO A 94 -6.28 21.69 1.03
CA PRO A 94 -5.03 22.09 0.37
C PRO A 94 -5.22 22.23 -1.15
N TYR A 95 -4.53 23.19 -1.76
CA TYR A 95 -4.43 23.30 -3.23
C TYR A 95 -3.49 22.25 -3.83
#